data_AF-A0A1F9KUY4-F1
#
_entry.id   AF-A0A1F9KUY4-F1
#
_cell.length_a   1.000
_cell.length_b   1.000
_cell.length_c   1.000
_cell.angle_alpha   90.00
_cell.angle_beta   90.00
_cell.angle_gamma   90.00
#
_symmetry.space_group_name_H-M   'P 1'
#
loop_
_entity.id
_entity.type
_entity.pdbx_description
1 polymer ?
#
loop_
_entity_poly.entity_id
_entity_poly.type
_entity_poly.pdbx_seq_one_letter_code
_entity_poly.pdbx_strand_id
1 'polypeptide(L)'
;MARYAKFYLPLNKVKEKEFLSRPMGCKGVGFSFVRYKPGDGATYVHRHRVQEEVFIAVKGTGTIILDGRRNSMPEGAIVRVSPQAYRAIGNDSKRDVVFLVMGAIPPKNFPLGGRTLLGDGIPNRQIVPKWKKR
;
A
#
# COMPACT_ATOMS: atom_id res chain seq x y z
N MET A 1 -23.83 12.45 -5.46
CA MET A 1 -22.91 11.36 -5.07
C MET A 1 -22.24 11.72 -3.75
N ALA A 2 -22.00 10.75 -2.87
CA ALA A 2 -21.26 10.97 -1.62
C ALA A 2 -19.83 11.45 -1.91
N ARG A 3 -19.35 12.45 -1.15
CA ARG A 3 -18.00 13.01 -1.30
C ARG A 3 -16.90 12.13 -0.69
N TYR A 4 -17.26 11.02 -0.04
CA TYR A 4 -16.34 10.09 0.60
C TYR A 4 -16.90 8.67 0.66
N ALA A 5 -16.02 7.68 0.79
CA ALA A 5 -16.34 6.29 1.09
C ALA A 5 -15.64 5.88 2.40
N LYS A 6 -16.32 5.09 3.25
CA LYS A 6 -15.77 4.54 4.49
C LYS A 6 -15.87 3.03 4.46
N PHE A 7 -14.76 2.36 4.76
CA PHE A 7 -14.69 0.91 4.86
C PHE A 7 -13.93 0.52 6.13
N TYR A 8 -14.33 -0.58 6.77
CA TYR A 8 -13.64 -1.10 7.96
C TYR A 8 -13.24 -2.56 7.71
N LEU A 9 -11.92 -2.81 7.66
CA LEU A 9 -11.34 -4.13 7.50
C LEU A 9 -10.40 -4.42 8.68
N PRO A 10 -10.81 -5.23 9.67
CA PRO A 10 -9.89 -5.74 10.68
C PRO A 10 -8.77 -6.56 10.02
N LEU A 11 -7.50 -6.29 10.35
CA LEU A 11 -6.36 -6.98 9.73
C LEU A 11 -6.39 -8.50 9.92
N ASN A 12 -6.96 -9.00 11.03
CA ASN A 12 -7.13 -10.43 11.28
C ASN A 12 -8.21 -11.09 10.41
N LYS A 13 -9.03 -10.30 9.70
CA LYS A 13 -10.07 -10.76 8.77
C LYS A 13 -9.63 -10.70 7.30
N VAL A 14 -8.43 -10.19 7.00
CA VAL A 14 -7.82 -10.33 5.68
C VAL A 14 -7.65 -11.83 5.40
N LYS A 15 -8.23 -12.31 4.29
CA LYS A 15 -8.19 -13.73 3.92
C LYS A 15 -6.91 -14.05 3.17
N GLU A 16 -6.77 -13.49 1.97
CA GLU A 16 -5.61 -13.69 1.08
C GLU A 16 -5.23 -12.37 0.42
N LYS A 17 -6.08 -11.83 -0.46
CA LYS A 17 -5.87 -10.54 -1.11
C LYS A 17 -7.17 -9.77 -1.25
N GLU A 18 -7.26 -8.64 -0.56
CA GLU A 18 -8.45 -7.79 -0.52
C GLU A 18 -8.18 -6.49 -1.30
N PHE A 19 -8.73 -6.38 -2.51
CA PHE A 19 -8.63 -5.17 -3.34
C PHE A 19 -9.70 -4.15 -2.93
N LEU A 20 -9.31 -3.12 -2.18
CA LEU A 20 -10.27 -2.17 -1.61
C LEU A 20 -10.44 -0.87 -2.42
N SER A 21 -9.53 -0.55 -3.33
CA SER A 21 -9.60 0.71 -4.09
C SER A 21 -10.86 0.83 -4.94
N ARG A 22 -11.25 -0.25 -5.63
CA ARG A 22 -12.44 -0.27 -6.49
C ARG A 22 -13.73 -0.12 -5.70
N PRO A 23 -14.02 -0.93 -4.65
CA PRO A 23 -15.25 -0.74 -3.87
C PRO A 23 -15.29 0.61 -3.13
N MET A 24 -14.13 1.24 -2.88
CA MET A 24 -14.07 2.60 -2.33
C MET A 24 -14.14 3.72 -3.38
N GLY A 25 -14.23 3.40 -4.67
CA GLY A 25 -14.33 4.38 -5.75
C GLY A 25 -13.04 5.19 -6.00
N CYS A 26 -11.88 4.68 -5.59
CA CYS A 26 -10.60 5.35 -5.80
C CYS A 26 -10.26 5.45 -7.29
N LYS A 27 -9.80 6.61 -7.73
CA LYS A 27 -9.38 6.87 -9.12
C LYS A 27 -7.87 7.04 -9.30
N GLY A 28 -7.20 7.61 -8.30
CA GLY A 28 -5.76 7.90 -8.34
C GLY A 28 -4.88 6.95 -7.52
N VAL A 29 -5.48 6.11 -6.68
CA VAL A 29 -4.76 5.17 -5.79
C VAL A 29 -5.33 3.77 -5.93
N GLY A 30 -4.44 2.82 -6.22
CA GLY A 30 -4.66 1.39 -6.10
C GLY A 30 -4.00 0.88 -4.81
N PHE A 31 -4.68 0.01 -4.09
CA PHE A 31 -4.17 -0.63 -2.89
C PHE A 31 -4.92 -1.93 -2.60
N SER A 32 -4.21 -2.83 -1.92
CA SER A 32 -4.75 -4.09 -1.43
C SER A 32 -4.10 -4.47 -0.11
N PHE A 33 -4.86 -5.17 0.74
CA PHE A 33 -4.29 -5.90 1.87
C PHE A 33 -4.02 -7.34 1.44
N VAL A 34 -2.81 -7.84 1.71
CA VAL A 34 -2.39 -9.20 1.36
C VAL A 34 -1.98 -9.93 2.62
N ARG A 35 -2.50 -11.14 2.85
CA ARG A 35 -2.08 -12.02 3.95
C ARG A 35 -1.40 -13.25 3.38
N TYR A 36 -0.28 -13.63 4.01
CA TYR A 36 0.39 -14.89 3.74
C TYR A 36 0.62 -15.65 5.05
N LYS A 37 0.30 -16.95 5.05
CA LYS A 37 0.70 -17.87 6.13
C LYS A 37 2.19 -18.22 5.99
N PRO A 38 2.82 -18.82 7.01
CA PRO A 38 4.19 -19.32 6.89
C PRO A 38 4.39 -20.18 5.64
N GLY A 39 5.39 -19.86 4.82
CA GLY A 39 5.70 -20.56 3.57
C GLY A 39 4.92 -20.08 2.34
N ASP A 40 3.87 -19.29 2.50
CA ASP A 40 3.11 -18.74 1.36
C ASP A 40 3.81 -17.51 0.76
N GLY A 41 3.53 -17.24 -0.51
CA GLY A 41 4.00 -16.03 -1.17
C GLY A 41 3.48 -15.88 -2.60
N ALA A 42 3.94 -14.84 -3.28
CA ALA A 42 3.69 -14.68 -4.70
C ALA A 42 4.33 -15.83 -5.49
N THR A 43 3.60 -16.37 -6.47
CA THR A 43 4.04 -17.49 -7.31
C THR A 43 4.95 -17.07 -8.46
N TYR A 44 5.19 -15.76 -8.63
CA TYR A 44 6.07 -15.19 -9.64
C TYR A 44 6.59 -13.82 -9.19
N VAL A 45 7.72 -13.39 -9.76
CA VAL A 45 8.21 -12.02 -9.68
C VAL A 45 7.64 -11.18 -10.81
N HIS A 46 7.41 -9.89 -10.56
CA HIS A 46 6.90 -8.98 -11.60
C HIS A 46 7.53 -7.59 -11.51
N ARG A 47 7.37 -6.81 -12.58
CA ARG A 47 7.76 -5.41 -12.67
C ARG A 47 6.66 -4.62 -13.37
N HIS A 48 6.66 -3.31 -13.21
CA HIS A 48 5.66 -2.43 -13.82
C HIS A 48 6.28 -1.62 -14.95
N ARG A 49 5.46 -1.18 -15.91
CA ARG A 49 5.94 -0.32 -17.00
C ARG A 49 6.19 1.12 -16.52
N VAL A 50 5.28 1.63 -15.68
CA VAL A 50 5.23 3.05 -15.30
C VAL A 50 4.95 3.27 -13.81
N GLN A 51 4.29 2.32 -13.16
CA GLN A 51 3.81 2.48 -11.80
C GLN A 51 4.88 2.08 -10.78
N GLU A 52 5.17 2.98 -9.85
CA GLU A 52 5.83 2.61 -8.60
C GLU A 52 4.82 1.97 -7.64
N GLU A 53 5.32 1.14 -6.74
CA GLU A 53 4.52 0.61 -5.64
C GLU A 53 5.24 0.77 -4.31
N VAL A 54 4.47 0.86 -3.24
CA VAL A 54 4.95 0.86 -1.86
C VAL A 54 4.37 -0.36 -1.15
N PHE A 55 5.24 -1.18 -0.59
CA PHE A 55 4.92 -2.36 0.19
C PHE A 55 5.16 -2.05 1.67
N ILE A 56 4.16 -2.31 2.51
CA ILE A 56 4.21 -2.03 3.94
C ILE A 56 3.83 -3.31 4.68
N ALA A 57 4.69 -3.84 5.55
CA ALA A 57 4.31 -4.90 6.48
C ALA A 57 3.53 -4.27 7.64
N VAL A 58 2.20 -4.38 7.63
CA VAL A 58 1.31 -3.75 8.63
C VAL A 58 1.06 -4.65 9.83
N LYS A 59 1.35 -5.95 9.71
CA LYS A 59 1.31 -6.90 10.82
C LYS A 59 2.26 -8.07 10.59
N GLY A 60 3.00 -8.47 11.61
CA GLY A 60 3.91 -9.63 11.54
C GLY A 60 5.19 -9.36 10.75
N THR A 61 5.91 -10.42 10.39
CA THR A 61 7.18 -10.32 9.64
C THR A 61 7.06 -11.12 8.36
N GLY A 62 7.30 -10.47 7.22
CA GLY A 62 7.32 -11.13 5.93
C GLY A 62 8.65 -10.92 5.23
N THR A 63 8.62 -11.14 3.92
CA THR A 63 9.78 -11.02 3.04
C THR A 63 9.39 -10.31 1.76
N ILE A 64 10.30 -9.50 1.24
CA ILE A 64 10.25 -8.98 -0.12
C ILE A 64 11.51 -9.38 -0.89
N ILE A 65 11.32 -9.94 -2.08
CA ILE A 65 12.38 -10.19 -3.05
C ILE A 65 12.44 -8.99 -3.98
N LEU A 66 13.62 -8.38 -4.14
CA LEU A 66 13.89 -7.23 -4.99
C LEU A 66 15.11 -7.55 -5.85
N ASP A 67 14.94 -7.60 -7.18
CA ASP A 67 16.00 -7.91 -8.14
C ASP A 67 16.82 -9.17 -7.74
N GLY A 68 16.09 -10.22 -7.35
CA GLY A 68 16.66 -11.51 -6.91
C GLY A 68 17.19 -11.52 -5.47
N ARG A 69 17.25 -10.37 -4.78
CA ARG A 69 17.71 -10.28 -3.39
C ARG A 69 16.54 -10.38 -2.42
N ARG A 70 16.68 -11.26 -1.44
CA ARG A 70 15.66 -11.49 -0.41
C ARG A 70 15.89 -10.56 0.79
N ASN A 71 14.87 -9.79 1.17
CA ASN A 71 14.95 -8.81 2.24
C ASN A 71 13.84 -9.06 3.26
N SER A 72 14.19 -8.98 4.55
CA SER A 72 13.21 -9.09 5.64
C SER A 72 12.31 -7.85 5.69
N MET A 73 11.02 -8.07 5.95
CA MET A 73 10.01 -7.04 6.15
C MET A 73 9.36 -7.21 7.53
N PRO A 74 10.03 -6.79 8.63
CA PRO A 74 9.40 -6.76 9.95
C PRO A 74 8.22 -5.78 9.97
N GLU A 75 7.36 -5.89 10.99
CA GLU A 75 6.22 -4.99 11.15
C GLU A 75 6.67 -3.52 11.15
N GLY A 76 6.01 -2.68 10.35
CA GLY A 76 6.41 -1.29 10.12
C GLY A 76 7.45 -1.10 9.02
N ALA A 77 8.00 -2.15 8.42
CA ALA A 77 8.88 -2.02 7.25
C ALA A 77 8.11 -1.46 6.05
N ILE A 78 8.71 -0.46 5.40
CA ILE A 78 8.15 0.25 4.25
C ILE A 78 9.19 0.22 3.13
N VAL A 79 8.79 -0.27 1.96
CA VAL A 79 9.67 -0.36 0.79
C VAL A 79 8.97 0.23 -0.42
N ARG A 80 9.55 1.28 -1.00
CA ARG A 80 9.17 1.80 -2.31
C ARG A 80 9.92 1.03 -3.40
N VAL A 81 9.21 0.54 -4.41
CA VAL A 81 9.74 -0.22 -5.54
C VAL A 81 9.49 0.57 -6.82
N SER A 82 10.57 0.84 -7.57
CA SER A 82 10.49 1.50 -8.87
C SER A 82 9.76 0.63 -9.90
N PRO A 83 9.25 1.18 -11.01
CA PRO A 83 8.65 0.37 -12.07
C PRO A 83 9.59 -0.73 -12.58
N GLN A 84 10.89 -0.44 -12.71
CA GLN A 84 11.87 -1.32 -13.36
C GLN A 84 12.27 -2.52 -12.50
N ALA A 85 12.22 -2.40 -11.17
CA ALA A 85 12.65 -3.46 -10.26
C ALA A 85 11.69 -4.66 -10.29
N TYR A 86 12.26 -5.86 -10.34
CA TYR A 86 11.53 -7.12 -10.15
C TYR A 86 11.22 -7.33 -8.68
N ARG A 87 9.97 -7.68 -8.38
CA ARG A 87 9.48 -7.78 -7.00
C ARG A 87 8.60 -9.01 -6.78
N ALA A 88 8.65 -9.55 -5.56
CA ALA A 88 7.67 -10.50 -5.03
C ALA A 88 7.63 -10.38 -3.51
N ILE A 89 6.44 -10.50 -2.92
CA ILE A 89 6.26 -10.61 -1.46
C ILE A 89 5.92 -12.04 -1.07
N GLY A 90 6.32 -12.43 0.13
CA GLY A 90 6.00 -13.74 0.71
C GLY A 90 6.25 -13.76 2.21
N ASN A 91 6.24 -14.95 2.80
CA ASN A 91 6.38 -15.13 4.23
C ASN A 91 7.34 -16.27 4.59
N ASP A 92 8.57 -15.90 4.95
CA ASP A 92 9.58 -16.86 5.46
C ASP A 92 9.58 -17.02 6.98
N SER A 93 8.68 -16.31 7.65
CA SER A 93 8.59 -16.37 9.09
C SER A 93 7.71 -17.55 9.54
N LYS A 94 7.65 -17.77 10.85
CA LYS A 94 6.82 -18.82 11.47
C LYS A 94 5.41 -18.35 11.85
N ARG A 95 5.03 -17.10 11.53
CA ARG A 95 3.72 -16.53 11.84
C ARG A 95 3.14 -15.83 10.61
N ASP A 96 1.82 -15.65 10.59
CA ASP A 96 1.16 -14.91 9.52
C ASP A 96 1.66 -13.46 9.41
N VAL A 97 1.71 -12.97 8.18
CA VAL A 97 2.02 -11.56 7.85
C VAL A 97 0.86 -10.94 7.08
N VAL A 98 0.63 -9.64 7.32
CA VAL A 98 -0.27 -8.83 6.50
C VAL A 98 0.51 -7.65 5.90
N PHE A 99 0.43 -7.51 4.59
CA PHE A 99 0.97 -6.40 3.84
C PHE A 99 -0.13 -5.44 3.40
N LEU A 100 0.17 -4.15 3.39
CA LEU A 100 -0.51 -3.16 2.57
C LEU A 100 0.36 -2.90 1.34
N VAL A 101 -0.19 -3.15 0.16
CA VAL A 101 0.46 -2.87 -1.13
C VAL A 101 -0.28 -1.70 -1.75
N MET A 102 0.45 -0.66 -2.13
CA MET A 102 -0.10 0.57 -2.69
C MET A 102 0.61 0.96 -3.96
N GLY A 103 -0.12 1.47 -4.94
CA GLY A 103 0.43 2.12 -6.13
C GLY A 103 -0.46 3.28 -6.53
N ALA A 104 0.14 4.40 -6.90
CA ALA A 104 -0.62 5.50 -7.49
C ALA A 104 -0.73 5.28 -9.00
N ILE A 105 -1.87 5.65 -9.58
CA ILE A 105 -1.94 5.92 -11.02
C ILE A 105 -1.81 7.44 -11.13
N PRO A 106 -0.66 7.97 -11.55
CA PRO A 106 -0.52 9.42 -11.67
C PRO A 106 -1.58 9.92 -12.67
N PRO A 107 -2.39 10.95 -12.33
CA PRO A 107 -3.12 11.70 -13.34
C PRO A 107 -2.14 12.16 -14.45
N LYS A 108 -2.66 12.33 -15.67
CA LYS A 108 -1.90 12.99 -16.75
C LYS A 108 -1.32 14.30 -16.17
N ASN A 109 0.01 14.46 -16.25
CA ASN A 109 0.80 15.63 -15.82
C ASN A 109 1.11 15.78 -14.31
N PHE A 110 1.45 14.70 -13.61
CA PHE A 110 1.88 14.74 -12.18
C PHE A 110 3.26 15.41 -11.97
N PRO A 111 3.43 16.36 -11.04
CA PRO A 111 2.49 17.42 -10.67
C PRO A 111 2.99 18.84 -11.01
N LEU A 112 2.01 19.73 -11.03
CA LEU A 112 2.04 21.19 -10.96
C LEU A 112 3.01 21.71 -9.87
N GLY A 113 4.29 21.89 -10.21
CA GLY A 113 5.28 22.58 -9.38
C GLY A 113 5.78 21.84 -8.12
N GLY A 114 5.32 20.62 -7.82
CA GLY A 114 5.72 19.82 -6.65
C GLY A 114 6.25 18.42 -7.01
N ARG A 115 6.72 17.66 -6.02
CA ARG A 115 7.11 16.23 -6.21
C ARG A 115 5.96 15.24 -5.95
N THR A 116 4.93 15.67 -5.22
CA THR A 116 3.73 14.88 -4.90
C THR A 116 2.48 15.77 -4.96
N LEU A 117 1.29 15.18 -5.02
CA LEU A 117 0.04 15.94 -4.88
C LEU A 117 -0.22 16.43 -3.46
N LEU A 118 0.56 16.08 -2.44
CA LEU A 118 0.30 16.54 -1.07
C LEU A 118 0.32 18.08 -0.93
N GLY A 119 0.98 18.78 -1.86
CA GLY A 119 1.02 20.25 -1.91
C GLY A 119 -0.15 20.93 -2.62
N ASP A 120 -1.09 20.18 -3.21
CA ASP A 120 -2.26 20.74 -3.91
C ASP A 120 -3.44 21.12 -2.98
N GLY A 121 -3.28 20.81 -1.69
CA GLY A 121 -4.32 21.05 -0.69
C GLY A 121 -4.61 22.54 -0.52
N ILE A 122 -5.89 22.92 -0.69
CA ILE A 122 -6.38 24.28 -0.40
C ILE A 122 -6.98 24.27 1.02
N PRO A 123 -6.27 24.78 2.05
CA PRO A 123 -6.76 24.71 3.42
C PRO A 123 -7.88 25.74 3.66
N ASN A 124 -8.98 25.31 4.27
CA ASN A 124 -9.92 26.23 4.91
C ASN A 124 -9.53 26.44 6.37
N ARG A 125 -8.77 27.50 6.65
CA ARG A 125 -8.26 27.81 8.00
C ARG A 125 -9.31 28.42 8.94
N GLN A 126 -10.52 28.72 8.45
CA GLN A 126 -11.61 29.28 9.28
C GLN A 126 -12.34 28.19 10.09
N ILE A 127 -12.30 26.93 9.63
CA ILE A 127 -12.92 25.80 10.32
C ILE A 127 -11.82 24.97 10.96
N VAL A 128 -11.54 25.22 12.24
CA VAL A 128 -10.56 24.45 13.02
C VAL A 128 -11.29 23.40 13.85
N PRO A 129 -11.12 22.09 13.57
CA PRO A 129 -11.75 21.04 14.35
C PRO A 129 -11.26 21.05 15.81
N LYS A 130 -12.19 20.95 16.76
CA LYS A 130 -11.85 20.75 18.18
C LYS A 130 -11.67 19.26 18.45
N TRP A 131 -10.44 18.83 18.66
CA TRP A 131 -10.12 17.45 19.03
C TRP A 131 -10.21 17.27 20.54
N LYS A 132 -10.83 16.18 20.99
CA LYS A 132 -10.78 15.81 22.41
C LYS A 132 -9.35 15.40 22.74
N LYS A 133 -8.71 16.08 23.69
CA LYS A 133 -7.49 15.58 24.32
C LYS A 133 -7.88 14.35 25.14
N ARG A 134 -7.30 13.19 24.83
CA ARG A 134 -7.35 12.01 25.70
C ARG A 134 -6.30 12.16 26.80
#